data_AF-A0A924V7L1-F1
#
_entry.id   AF-A0A924V7L1-F1
#
_cell.length_a   1.000
_cell.length_b   1.000
_cell.length_c   1.000
_cell.angle_alpha   90.00
_cell.angle_beta   90.00
_cell.angle_gamma   90.00
#
_symmetry.space_group_name_H-M   'P 1'
#
loop_
_entity.id
_entity.type
_entity.pdbx_description
1 polymer ?
#
loop_
_entity_poly.entity_id
_entity_poly.type
_entity_poly.pdbx_seq_one_letter_code
_entity_poly.pdbx_strand_id
1 'polypeptide(L)'
;MNIKSGFSILISNLFVLLISSCASAQLLNGSTLSPIETQTVVNQVEPGSILIIGEMHGLVPVQAQQMEILNALRAKGLKLALGFEFFNYADQKFIDDFRAKRINEVDFLKAISWGNISFNFYKTQLLFPDAQLNEKALGLNVPSFVT
;
A
#
# COMPACT_ATOMS: atom_id res chain seq x y z
N MET A 1 -24.78 51.88 -46.98
CA MET A 1 -23.36 51.64 -47.35
C MET A 1 -22.62 51.38 -46.06
N ASN A 2 -22.21 50.12 -45.84
CA ASN A 2 -21.91 49.53 -44.53
C ASN A 2 -20.61 50.02 -43.89
N ILE A 3 -20.71 50.30 -42.59
CA ILE A 3 -19.61 50.66 -41.69
C ILE A 3 -18.90 49.38 -41.24
N LYS A 4 -17.58 49.34 -41.37
CA LYS A 4 -16.70 48.31 -40.81
C LYS A 4 -16.42 48.66 -39.34
N SER A 5 -16.68 47.74 -38.41
CA SER A 5 -15.95 47.68 -37.14
C SER A 5 -15.76 46.22 -36.75
N GLY A 6 -14.51 45.75 -36.87
CA GLY A 6 -14.09 44.46 -36.35
C GLY A 6 -13.82 44.59 -34.87
N PHE A 7 -14.61 43.94 -34.04
CA PHE A 7 -14.35 43.80 -32.61
C PHE A 7 -13.64 42.46 -32.41
N SER A 8 -12.31 42.49 -32.34
CA SER A 8 -11.51 41.30 -32.03
C SER A 8 -11.37 41.22 -30.52
N ILE A 9 -12.16 40.35 -29.89
CA ILE A 9 -12.03 40.03 -28.46
C ILE A 9 -10.90 39.00 -28.35
N LEU A 10 -9.75 39.46 -27.89
CA LEU A 10 -8.62 38.62 -27.53
C LEU A 10 -8.98 37.86 -26.23
N ILE A 11 -9.45 36.62 -26.35
CA ILE A 11 -9.63 35.72 -25.20
C ILE A 11 -8.24 35.23 -24.80
N SER A 12 -7.64 35.89 -23.81
CA SER A 12 -6.43 35.41 -23.15
C SER A 12 -6.77 34.18 -22.32
N ASN A 13 -6.44 32.99 -22.84
CA ASN A 13 -6.50 31.73 -22.10
C ASN A 13 -5.34 31.68 -21.10
N LEU A 14 -5.57 32.16 -19.88
CA LEU A 14 -4.66 31.92 -18.76
C LEU A 14 -4.95 30.52 -18.18
N PHE A 15 -4.37 29.50 -18.80
CA PHE A 15 -4.41 28.13 -18.29
C PHE A 15 -3.35 27.97 -17.19
N VAL A 16 -3.72 28.24 -15.95
CA VAL A 16 -2.88 27.95 -14.79
C VAL A 16 -2.90 26.44 -14.55
N LEU A 17 -1.90 25.74 -15.08
CA LEU A 17 -1.60 24.35 -14.73
C LEU A 17 -1.13 24.30 -13.27
N LEU A 18 -2.06 24.03 -12.35
CA LEU A 18 -1.74 23.58 -11.00
C LEU A 18 -1.19 22.15 -11.10
N ILE A 19 0.09 22.01 -11.42
CA ILE A 19 0.79 20.73 -11.31
C ILE A 19 1.04 20.50 -9.82
N SER A 20 0.04 19.95 -9.11
CA SER A 20 0.29 19.31 -7.83
C SER A 20 1.12 18.06 -8.09
N SER A 21 2.44 18.15 -7.97
CA SER A 21 3.29 16.96 -7.87
C SER A 21 3.04 16.33 -6.50
N CYS A 22 1.96 15.55 -6.38
CA CYS A 22 1.85 14.59 -5.31
C CYS A 22 3.02 13.62 -5.51
N ALA A 23 4.04 13.68 -4.66
CA ALA A 23 5.21 12.83 -4.78
C ALA A 23 4.76 11.36 -4.64
N SER A 24 4.89 10.58 -5.72
CA SER A 24 4.72 9.14 -5.69
C SER A 24 6.04 8.48 -5.28
N ALA A 25 5.96 7.33 -4.62
CA ALA A 25 7.14 6.48 -4.53
C ALA A 25 7.52 5.99 -5.94
N GLN A 26 8.78 5.58 -6.10
CA GLN A 26 9.30 5.02 -7.33
C GLN A 26 10.09 3.76 -7.00
N LEU A 27 9.89 2.70 -7.79
CA LEU A 27 10.72 1.51 -7.70
C LEU A 27 12.00 1.72 -8.50
N LEU A 28 13.12 1.35 -7.90
CA LEU A 28 14.44 1.35 -8.54
C LEU A 28 14.97 -0.08 -8.58
N ASN A 29 15.66 -0.43 -9.66
CA ASN A 29 16.45 -1.65 -9.71
C ASN A 29 17.64 -1.52 -8.74
N GLY A 30 17.81 -2.49 -7.83
CA GLY A 30 18.85 -2.42 -6.79
C GLY A 30 20.29 -2.42 -7.30
N SER A 31 20.53 -2.92 -8.52
CA SER A 31 21.87 -2.97 -9.13
C SER A 31 22.19 -1.75 -9.98
N THR A 32 21.20 -1.22 -10.71
CA THR A 32 21.41 -0.11 -11.65
C THR A 32 20.92 1.23 -11.13
N LEU A 33 20.16 1.24 -10.04
CA LEU A 33 19.45 2.39 -9.47
C LEU A 33 18.54 3.12 -10.47
N SER A 34 18.25 2.48 -11.60
CA SER A 34 17.37 3.02 -12.62
C SER A 34 15.91 2.72 -12.26
N PRO A 35 14.97 3.61 -12.63
CA PRO A 35 13.55 3.35 -12.48
C PRO A 35 13.15 2.02 -13.12
N ILE A 36 12.27 1.29 -12.44
CA ILE A 36 11.68 0.05 -12.94
C ILE A 36 10.17 0.07 -12.71
N GLU A 37 9.40 -0.44 -13.66
CA GLU A 37 7.95 -0.51 -13.52
C GLU A 37 7.53 -1.65 -12.58
N THR A 38 6.47 -1.44 -11.81
CA THR A 38 5.86 -2.45 -10.93
C THR A 38 5.61 -3.76 -11.66
N GLN A 39 5.07 -3.71 -12.88
CA GLN A 39 4.77 -4.91 -13.66
C GLN A 39 6.04 -5.70 -14.01
N THR A 40 7.16 -5.00 -14.25
CA THR A 40 8.44 -5.66 -14.52
C THR A 40 8.95 -6.42 -13.29
N VAL A 41 8.73 -5.89 -12.08
CA VAL A 41 9.05 -6.59 -10.83
C VAL A 41 8.11 -7.78 -10.61
N VAL A 42 6.80 -7.56 -10.74
CA VAL A 42 5.75 -8.58 -10.52
C VAL A 42 5.88 -9.75 -11.50
N ASN A 43 6.29 -9.51 -12.74
CA ASN A 43 6.51 -10.57 -13.73
C ASN A 43 7.61 -11.54 -13.32
N GLN A 44 8.56 -11.15 -12.47
CA GLN A 44 9.63 -12.02 -11.98
C GLN A 44 9.22 -12.88 -10.78
N VAL A 45 8.06 -12.61 -10.17
CA VAL A 45 7.59 -13.34 -8.99
C VAL A 45 6.77 -14.56 -9.42
N GLU A 46 7.24 -15.75 -9.08
CA GLU A 46 6.60 -17.02 -9.41
C GLU A 46 5.95 -17.68 -8.17
N PRO A 47 4.99 -18.60 -8.35
CA PRO A 47 4.43 -19.36 -7.25
C PRO A 47 5.51 -20.02 -6.38
N GLY A 48 5.42 -19.84 -5.05
CA GLY A 48 6.41 -20.33 -4.09
C GLY A 48 7.53 -19.34 -3.76
N SER A 49 7.57 -18.18 -4.38
CA SER A 49 8.53 -17.11 -4.05
C SER A 49 8.23 -16.47 -2.69
N ILE A 50 9.27 -15.95 -2.04
CA ILE A 50 9.17 -15.04 -0.89
C ILE A 50 9.63 -13.67 -1.35
N LEU A 51 8.73 -12.69 -1.29
CA LEU A 51 9.03 -11.28 -1.54
C LEU A 51 9.16 -10.55 -0.21
N ILE A 52 10.33 -9.95 0.05
CA ILE A 52 10.57 -9.13 1.23
C ILE A 52 10.44 -7.66 0.83
N ILE A 53 9.58 -6.93 1.53
CA ILE A 53 9.36 -5.50 1.31
C ILE A 53 9.78 -4.76 2.58
N GLY A 54 10.86 -3.99 2.49
CA GLY A 54 11.26 -3.06 3.54
C GLY A 54 10.55 -1.71 3.38
N GLU A 55 10.30 -1.03 4.50
CA GLU A 55 9.74 0.31 4.48
C GLU A 55 10.38 1.22 5.53
N MET A 56 10.30 2.52 5.26
CA MET A 56 10.41 3.53 6.31
C MET A 56 9.00 3.83 6.79
N HIS A 57 8.73 3.58 8.08
CA HIS A 57 7.38 3.69 8.63
C HIS A 57 6.78 5.09 8.45
N GLY A 58 5.48 5.12 8.15
CA GLY A 58 4.69 6.36 8.08
C GLY A 58 4.77 7.13 6.75
N LEU A 59 5.44 6.60 5.73
CA LEU A 59 5.50 7.23 4.41
C LEU A 59 4.34 6.77 3.52
N VAL A 60 3.31 7.62 3.39
CA VAL A 60 2.11 7.34 2.57
C VAL A 60 2.42 6.92 1.12
N PRO A 61 3.35 7.59 0.40
CA PRO A 61 3.67 7.16 -0.97
C PRO A 61 4.27 5.76 -1.04
N VAL A 62 5.05 5.35 -0.02
CA VAL A 62 5.64 4.01 0.06
C VAL A 62 4.55 2.98 0.32
N GLN A 63 3.65 3.23 1.26
CA GLN A 63 2.51 2.33 1.52
C GLN A 63 1.63 2.17 0.28
N ALA A 64 1.39 3.24 -0.48
CA ALA A 64 0.65 3.17 -1.74
C ALA A 64 1.36 2.27 -2.78
N GLN A 65 2.68 2.38 -2.92
CA GLN A 65 3.47 1.52 -3.81
C GLN A 65 3.41 0.04 -3.41
N GLN A 66 3.39 -0.25 -2.11
CA GLN A 66 3.22 -1.63 -1.63
C GLN A 66 1.85 -2.18 -2.00
N MET A 67 0.79 -1.37 -1.84
CA MET A 67 -0.55 -1.76 -2.28
C MET A 67 -0.62 -1.97 -3.79
N GLU A 68 0.08 -1.16 -4.59
CA GLU A 68 0.19 -1.35 -6.04
C GLU A 68 0.82 -2.72 -6.38
N ILE A 69 1.95 -3.06 -5.75
CA ILE A 69 2.62 -4.36 -5.91
C ILE A 69 1.68 -5.51 -5.54
N LEU A 70 1.03 -5.42 -4.38
CA LEU A 70 0.11 -6.45 -3.88
C LEU A 70 -1.08 -6.68 -4.84
N ASN A 71 -1.69 -5.60 -5.34
CA ASN A 71 -2.75 -5.67 -6.33
C ASN A 71 -2.27 -6.32 -7.64
N ALA A 72 -1.09 -5.93 -8.13
CA ALA A 72 -0.53 -6.47 -9.36
C ALA A 72 -0.18 -7.97 -9.23
N LEU A 73 0.34 -8.42 -8.08
CA LEU A 73 0.58 -9.83 -7.81
C LEU A 73 -0.73 -10.65 -7.82
N ARG A 74 -1.79 -10.14 -7.18
CA ARG A 74 -3.11 -10.78 -7.22
C ARG A 74 -3.70 -10.79 -8.64
N ALA A 75 -3.52 -9.71 -9.40
CA ALA A 75 -3.96 -9.62 -10.79
C ALA A 75 -3.20 -10.59 -11.72
N LYS A 76 -1.94 -10.92 -11.40
CA LYS A 76 -1.17 -12.01 -12.05
C LYS A 76 -1.75 -13.40 -11.73
N GLY A 77 -2.72 -13.51 -10.81
CA GLY A 77 -3.33 -14.77 -10.39
C GLY A 77 -2.58 -15.46 -9.25
N LEU A 78 -1.64 -14.76 -8.59
CA LEU A 78 -0.95 -15.29 -7.44
C LEU A 78 -1.83 -15.18 -6.19
N LYS A 79 -1.83 -16.27 -5.42
CA LYS A 79 -2.42 -16.31 -4.10
C LYS A 79 -1.39 -15.84 -3.08
N LEU A 80 -1.80 -14.92 -2.20
CA LEU A 80 -0.87 -14.22 -1.32
C LEU A 80 -0.99 -14.62 0.15
N ALA A 81 0.15 -14.73 0.83
CA ALA A 81 0.24 -14.75 2.28
C ALA A 81 1.14 -13.58 2.69
N LEU A 82 0.61 -12.66 3.49
CA LEU A 82 1.32 -11.46 3.91
C LEU A 82 1.73 -11.62 5.36
N GLY A 83 3.03 -11.50 5.61
CA GLY A 83 3.58 -11.39 6.96
C GLY A 83 3.85 -9.93 7.31
N PHE A 84 3.54 -9.55 8.55
CA PHE A 84 3.69 -8.19 9.05
C PHE A 84 4.64 -8.17 10.23
N GLU A 85 5.73 -7.42 10.10
CA GLU A 85 6.75 -7.27 11.15
C GLU A 85 6.22 -6.49 12.37
N PHE A 86 5.23 -5.60 12.20
CA PHE A 86 4.64 -4.84 13.30
C PHE A 86 3.59 -5.62 14.11
N PHE A 87 3.35 -6.91 13.83
CA PHE A 87 2.52 -7.78 14.66
C PHE A 87 3.33 -8.95 15.21
N ASN A 88 3.13 -9.28 16.48
CA ASN A 88 3.74 -10.48 17.05
C ASN A 88 3.07 -11.75 16.54
N TYR A 89 3.85 -12.82 16.33
CA TYR A 89 3.28 -14.13 15.96
C TYR A 89 2.34 -14.67 17.05
N ALA A 90 2.59 -14.33 18.32
CA ALA A 90 1.77 -14.75 19.46
C ALA A 90 0.35 -14.14 19.43
N ASP A 91 0.16 -13.02 18.72
CA ASP A 91 -1.09 -12.29 18.64
C ASP A 91 -1.98 -12.74 17.47
N GLN A 92 -1.60 -13.82 16.77
CA GLN A 92 -2.28 -14.28 15.54
C GLN A 92 -3.80 -14.46 15.71
N LYS A 93 -4.25 -14.94 16.87
CA LYS A 93 -5.67 -15.10 17.16
C LYS A 93 -6.42 -13.76 17.07
N PHE A 94 -5.85 -12.68 17.60
CA PHE A 94 -6.47 -11.36 17.56
C PHE A 94 -6.46 -10.78 16.15
N ILE A 95 -5.40 -11.02 15.37
CA ILE A 95 -5.33 -10.65 13.95
C ILE A 95 -6.45 -11.33 13.16
N ASP A 96 -6.63 -12.63 13.36
CA ASP A 96 -7.66 -13.43 12.69
C ASP A 96 -9.07 -13.02 13.14
N ASP A 97 -9.29 -12.78 14.43
CA ASP A 97 -10.57 -12.33 14.98
C ASP A 97 -10.95 -10.95 14.44
N PHE A 98 -10.01 -10.00 14.36
CA PHE A 98 -10.25 -8.67 13.81
C PHE A 98 -10.59 -8.73 12.32
N ARG A 99 -9.80 -9.47 11.53
CA ARG A 99 -10.07 -9.67 10.09
C ARG A 99 -11.42 -10.34 9.83
N ALA A 100 -11.82 -11.26 10.71
CA ALA A 100 -13.12 -11.91 10.67
C ALA A 100 -14.26 -11.08 11.26
N LYS A 101 -14.01 -9.82 11.67
CA LYS A 101 -14.97 -8.91 12.32
C LYS A 101 -15.60 -9.48 13.60
N ARG A 102 -14.89 -10.39 14.30
CA ARG A 102 -15.31 -10.96 15.59
C ARG A 102 -15.01 -10.02 16.77
N ILE A 103 -14.03 -9.15 16.61
CA ILE A 103 -13.72 -8.06 17.55
C ILE A 103 -13.68 -6.74 16.79
N ASN A 104 -14.02 -5.64 17.49
CA ASN A 104 -13.91 -4.31 16.91
C ASN A 104 -12.44 -3.82 16.93
N GLU A 105 -12.16 -2.72 16.25
CA GLU A 105 -10.80 -2.16 16.16
C GLU A 105 -10.23 -1.73 17.52
N VAL A 106 -11.04 -1.14 18.39
CA VAL A 106 -10.58 -0.69 19.72
C VAL A 106 -10.11 -1.88 20.55
N ASP A 107 -10.88 -2.96 20.57
CA ASP A 107 -10.54 -4.18 21.30
C ASP A 107 -9.33 -4.89 20.67
N PHE A 108 -9.24 -4.90 19.33
CA PHE A 108 -8.09 -5.46 18.61
C PHE A 108 -6.79 -4.73 18.97
N LEU A 109 -6.77 -3.40 18.85
CA LEU A 109 -5.58 -2.59 19.13
C LEU A 109 -5.15 -2.71 20.58
N LYS A 110 -6.11 -2.79 21.51
CA LYS A 110 -5.82 -3.07 22.91
C LYS A 110 -5.21 -4.47 23.11
N ALA A 111 -5.75 -5.49 22.46
CA ALA A 111 -5.30 -6.87 22.61
C ALA A 111 -3.86 -7.08 22.14
N ILE A 112 -3.47 -6.44 21.03
CA ILE A 112 -2.11 -6.53 20.48
C ILE A 112 -1.15 -5.49 21.07
N SER A 113 -1.59 -4.72 22.07
CA SER A 113 -0.83 -3.61 22.66
C SER A 113 -0.29 -2.63 21.61
N TRP A 114 -1.13 -2.24 20.64
CA TRP A 114 -0.72 -1.36 19.54
C TRP A 114 -0.20 -0.02 20.06
N GLY A 115 0.89 0.46 19.48
CA GLY A 115 1.57 1.69 19.89
C GLY A 115 0.86 2.98 19.43
N ASN A 116 1.61 4.09 19.50
CA ASN A 116 1.08 5.44 19.26
C ASN A 116 0.93 5.82 17.77
N ILE A 117 1.27 4.94 16.84
CA ILE A 117 1.13 5.20 15.41
C ILE A 117 -0.30 4.92 14.95
N SER A 118 -0.81 5.73 14.03
CA SER A 118 -2.17 5.55 13.51
C SER A 118 -2.31 4.18 12.82
N PHE A 119 -3.21 3.35 13.33
CA PHE A 119 -3.48 2.04 12.74
C PHE A 119 -4.07 2.14 11.33
N ASN A 120 -4.74 3.25 10.99
CA ASN A 120 -5.32 3.45 9.66
C ASN A 120 -4.32 3.28 8.51
N PHE A 121 -3.05 3.61 8.75
CA PHE A 121 -1.97 3.42 7.78
C PHE A 121 -1.77 1.94 7.41
N TYR A 122 -1.79 1.07 8.42
CA TYR A 122 -1.51 -0.37 8.30
C TYR A 122 -2.76 -1.22 8.06
N LYS A 123 -3.92 -0.71 8.44
CA LYS A 123 -5.21 -1.41 8.35
C LYS A 123 -5.50 -1.88 6.93
N THR A 124 -5.22 -1.06 5.92
CA THR A 124 -5.44 -1.42 4.51
C THR A 124 -4.60 -2.64 4.10
N GLN A 125 -3.32 -2.68 4.49
CA GLN A 125 -2.45 -3.83 4.21
C GLN A 125 -2.92 -5.06 5.00
N LEU A 126 -3.27 -4.90 6.29
CA LEU A 126 -3.77 -6.00 7.11
C LEU A 126 -5.05 -6.61 6.55
N LEU A 127 -5.96 -5.81 5.99
CA LEU A 127 -7.23 -6.29 5.45
C LEU A 127 -7.13 -6.77 3.99
N PHE A 128 -5.99 -6.56 3.33
CA PHE A 128 -5.82 -6.90 1.92
C PHE A 128 -5.95 -8.39 1.59
N PRO A 129 -5.32 -9.34 2.34
CA PRO A 129 -5.47 -10.77 2.04
C PRO A 129 -6.92 -11.24 2.10
N ASP A 130 -7.38 -11.96 1.07
CA ASP A 130 -8.75 -12.44 0.94
C ASP A 130 -8.94 -13.87 1.49
N ALA A 131 -9.78 -14.00 2.51
CA ALA A 131 -10.10 -15.29 3.12
C ALA A 131 -10.81 -16.26 2.16
N GLN A 132 -11.57 -15.77 1.18
CA GLN A 132 -12.25 -16.60 0.17
C GLN A 132 -11.24 -17.24 -0.79
N LEU A 133 -10.13 -16.56 -1.04
CA LEU A 133 -8.97 -17.09 -1.78
C LEU A 133 -8.05 -17.94 -0.88
N ASN A 134 -8.41 -18.11 0.40
CA ASN A 134 -7.61 -18.75 1.44
C ASN A 134 -6.21 -18.11 1.59
N GLU A 135 -6.13 -16.79 1.39
CA GLU A 135 -4.97 -15.95 1.67
C GLU A 135 -4.87 -15.65 3.16
N LYS A 136 -3.66 -15.28 3.62
CA LYS A 136 -3.34 -15.16 5.05
C LYS A 136 -2.70 -13.81 5.38
N ALA A 137 -2.99 -13.32 6.57
CA ALA A 137 -2.27 -12.24 7.24
C ALA A 137 -1.59 -12.84 8.47
N LEU A 138 -0.27 -12.72 8.59
CA LEU A 138 0.52 -13.37 9.62
C LEU A 138 1.30 -12.33 10.43
N GLY A 139 1.29 -12.46 11.76
CA GLY A 139 2.25 -11.76 12.61
C GLY A 139 3.62 -12.42 12.51
N LEU A 140 4.67 -11.63 12.29
CA LEU A 140 6.04 -12.15 12.15
C LEU A 140 6.93 -11.85 13.35
N ASN A 141 6.62 -10.81 14.14
CA ASN A 141 7.53 -10.38 15.19
C ASN A 141 7.58 -11.35 16.35
N VAL A 142 8.72 -11.36 17.03
CA VAL A 142 8.86 -11.99 18.33
C VAL A 142 8.44 -10.98 19.40
N PRO A 143 7.62 -11.38 20.39
CA PRO A 143 7.24 -10.48 21.47
C PRO A 143 8.45 -9.90 22.22
N SER A 144 8.36 -8.63 22.62
CA SER A 144 9.43 -7.89 23.30
C SER A 144 9.86 -8.46 24.66
N PHE A 145 9.11 -9.40 25.25
CA PHE A 145 9.55 -10.08 26.46
C PHE A 145 10.54 -11.22 26.21
N VAL A 146 10.77 -11.58 24.93
CA VAL A 146 11.71 -12.64 24.51
C VAL A 146 13.07 -12.05 24.08
N THR A 147 13.10 -10.81 23.59
CA THR A 147 14.28 -10.10 23.08
C THR A 147 14.68 -8.95 23.97
#